data_AF-A0A0F9T8S9-F1
#
_entry.id   AF-A0A0F9T8S9-F1
#
_cell.length_a   1.000
_cell.length_b   1.000
_cell.length_c   1.000
_cell.angle_alpha   90.00
_cell.angle_beta   90.00
_cell.angle_gamma   90.00
#
_symmetry.space_group_name_H-M   'P 1'
#
loop_
_entity.id
_entity.type
_entity.pdbx_description
1 polymer ?
#
loop_
_entity_poly.entity_id
_entity_poly.type
_entity_poly.pdbx_seq_one_letter_code
_entity_poly.pdbx_strand_id
1 'polypeptide(L)'
;MAVLGRGLTGLPLTTDSLIIGVGGLVDELSAGTLNQLLTVTGSGIDWADPATAAVISVNTQTGAVILDLGDIDDVSVPTPNDSEVLTFQSGVWLAQVAPGASGGEANTASNVGGGIEAFKQKTGVDLEFRTLIAGSPNITVVQNANDITLDVVGAAATEERFRLNYATNGNLSSTDNLTTGISSVNILSPTGGDCEINFTSHAFPPSSIIVYGYAFTANEYNIKVVNANFSTRTVDGGGTSGSSTAFGSLATPMTLNLTEATTGASRGFGTVTEAWVMFMFGD
;
A
#
# COMPACT_ATOMS: atom_id res chain seq x y z
N MET A 1 4.18 -84.18 12.36
CA MET A 1 4.15 -85.67 12.39
C MET A 1 3.53 -86.08 13.72
N ALA A 2 2.20 -86.08 13.78
CA ALA A 2 1.44 -86.52 14.95
C ALA A 2 0.84 -87.88 14.62
N VAL A 3 1.01 -88.81 15.55
CA VAL A 3 0.83 -90.25 15.37
C VAL A 3 -0.65 -90.58 15.13
N LEU A 4 -0.97 -91.13 13.95
CA LEU A 4 -2.25 -91.77 13.65
C LEU A 4 -2.27 -93.16 14.33
N GLY A 5 -2.56 -93.16 15.62
CA GLY A 5 -2.69 -94.37 16.42
C GLY A 5 -4.06 -95.03 16.20
N ARG A 6 -4.06 -96.12 15.45
CA ARG A 6 -5.14 -97.12 15.41
C ARG A 6 -5.30 -97.74 16.81
N GLY A 7 -6.40 -97.43 17.50
CA GLY A 7 -6.71 -98.06 18.79
C GLY A 7 -7.73 -97.34 19.67
N LEU A 8 -8.98 -97.19 19.22
CA LEU A 8 -10.13 -97.20 20.13
C LEU A 8 -11.08 -98.30 19.64
N THR A 9 -11.13 -99.39 20.39
CA THR A 9 -12.02 -100.52 20.12
C THR A 9 -13.44 -100.15 20.55
N GLY A 10 -14.36 -99.99 19.60
CA GLY A 10 -15.80 -99.92 19.90
C GLY A 10 -16.64 -98.92 19.11
N LEU A 11 -16.03 -98.03 18.31
CA LEU A 11 -16.75 -97.10 17.45
C LEU A 11 -16.54 -97.47 15.97
N PRO A 12 -17.60 -97.55 15.14
CA PRO A 12 -17.47 -97.93 13.75
C PRO A 12 -16.85 -96.78 12.94
N LEU A 13 -15.53 -96.79 12.80
CA LEU A 13 -14.83 -95.82 11.95
C LEU A 13 -15.11 -96.11 10.48
N THR A 14 -15.50 -95.08 9.72
CA THR A 14 -15.54 -95.15 8.25
C THR A 14 -14.15 -94.85 7.67
N THR A 15 -13.86 -95.22 6.42
CA THR A 15 -12.48 -95.29 5.88
C THR A 15 -11.69 -93.98 5.83
N ASP A 16 -12.30 -92.83 6.11
CA ASP A 16 -11.66 -91.51 6.03
C ASP A 16 -11.82 -90.67 7.33
N SER A 17 -11.96 -91.30 8.50
CA SER A 17 -12.09 -90.57 9.78
C SER A 17 -10.73 -90.09 10.32
N LEU A 18 -10.63 -88.82 10.75
CA LEU A 18 -9.47 -88.24 11.43
C LEU A 18 -9.76 -88.08 12.93
N ILE A 19 -9.03 -88.80 13.79
CA ILE A 19 -9.20 -88.73 15.25
C ILE A 19 -8.17 -87.78 15.84
N ILE A 20 -8.64 -86.73 16.52
CA ILE A 20 -7.79 -85.75 17.23
C ILE A 20 -8.31 -85.62 18.65
N GLY A 21 -7.47 -85.94 19.63
CA GLY A 21 -7.81 -85.82 21.05
C GLY A 21 -7.21 -84.57 21.66
N VAL A 22 -8.03 -83.76 22.33
CA VAL A 22 -7.56 -82.64 23.15
C VAL A 22 -8.35 -82.64 24.45
N GLY A 23 -7.67 -82.82 25.59
CA GLY A 23 -8.27 -82.62 26.92
C GLY A 23 -9.42 -83.56 27.30
N GLY A 24 -9.44 -84.80 26.79
CA GLY A 24 -10.39 -85.84 27.25
C GLY A 24 -11.71 -85.94 26.49
N LEU A 25 -11.96 -85.06 25.53
CA LEU A 25 -13.02 -85.24 24.52
C LEU A 25 -12.44 -86.00 23.32
N VAL A 26 -13.11 -87.07 22.91
CA VAL A 26 -12.79 -87.83 21.70
C VAL A 26 -14.04 -87.77 20.83
N ASP A 27 -13.96 -87.05 19.72
CA ASP A 27 -15.08 -86.91 18.78
C ASP A 27 -14.63 -87.41 17.40
N GLU A 28 -15.51 -88.13 16.71
CA GLU A 28 -15.24 -88.65 15.37
C GLU A 28 -15.76 -87.66 14.32
N LEU A 29 -14.84 -86.93 13.69
CA LEU A 29 -15.18 -86.01 12.61
C LEU A 29 -14.91 -86.69 11.26
N SER A 30 -15.95 -86.77 10.43
CA SER A 30 -15.82 -87.21 9.03
C SER A 30 -14.86 -86.32 8.24
N ALA A 31 -14.21 -86.87 7.21
CA ALA A 31 -13.29 -86.11 6.35
C ALA A 31 -13.94 -84.83 5.81
N GLY A 32 -13.26 -83.70 6.01
CA GLY A 32 -13.66 -82.42 5.42
C GLY A 32 -13.53 -82.46 3.90
N THR A 33 -14.19 -81.52 3.23
CA THR A 33 -14.08 -81.35 1.78
C THR A 33 -12.82 -80.56 1.41
N LEU A 34 -12.43 -80.60 0.13
CA LEU A 34 -11.22 -79.92 -0.36
C LEU A 34 -11.29 -78.42 -0.04
N ASN A 35 -10.19 -77.85 0.43
CA ASN A 35 -10.05 -76.48 0.92
C ASN A 35 -10.73 -76.19 2.27
N GLN A 36 -11.24 -77.13 3.05
CA GLN A 36 -11.65 -76.80 4.43
C GLN A 36 -10.46 -76.73 5.39
N LEU A 37 -10.54 -75.85 6.40
CA LEU A 37 -9.57 -75.72 7.49
C LEU A 37 -10.11 -76.38 8.75
N LEU A 38 -9.28 -77.16 9.44
CA LEU A 38 -9.65 -77.75 10.72
C LEU A 38 -9.62 -76.68 11.81
N THR A 39 -10.72 -76.52 12.53
CA THR A 39 -10.81 -75.63 13.70
C THR A 39 -10.99 -76.44 14.97
N VAL A 40 -10.24 -76.07 16.01
CA VAL A 40 -10.32 -76.68 17.34
C VAL A 40 -10.75 -75.59 18.32
N THR A 41 -11.90 -75.77 18.96
CA THR A 41 -12.46 -74.82 19.94
C THR A 41 -12.65 -75.48 21.31
N GLY A 42 -12.96 -74.70 22.33
CA GLY A 42 -13.28 -75.24 23.67
C GLY A 42 -14.55 -76.11 23.72
N SER A 43 -15.33 -76.12 22.64
CA SER A 43 -16.62 -76.82 22.53
C SER A 43 -16.57 -78.08 21.67
N GLY A 44 -15.46 -78.34 20.96
CA GLY A 44 -15.33 -79.43 19.99
C GLY A 44 -14.41 -79.10 18.81
N ILE A 45 -14.33 -80.04 17.87
CA ILE A 45 -13.49 -79.96 16.67
C ILE A 45 -14.41 -80.00 15.45
N ASP A 46 -14.25 -79.06 14.50
CA ASP A 46 -15.10 -78.97 13.30
C ASP A 46 -14.33 -78.41 12.08
N TRP A 47 -14.83 -78.64 10.87
CA TRP A 47 -14.27 -78.12 9.61
C TRP A 47 -14.92 -76.79 9.21
N ALA A 48 -14.10 -75.76 8.95
CA ALA A 48 -14.54 -74.45 8.50
C ALA A 48 -14.11 -74.17 7.05
N ASP A 49 -14.93 -73.45 6.29
CA ASP A 49 -14.60 -72.97 4.94
C ASP A 49 -13.64 -71.76 5.03
N PRO A 50 -12.45 -71.75 4.41
CA PRO A 50 -11.51 -70.64 4.47
C PRO A 50 -12.00 -69.39 3.73
N ALA A 51 -13.08 -69.44 2.94
CA ALA A 51 -13.72 -68.24 2.40
C ALA A 51 -14.29 -67.35 3.53
N THR A 52 -14.63 -67.91 4.69
CA THR A 52 -14.99 -67.14 5.89
C THR A 52 -13.79 -66.78 6.77
N ALA A 53 -12.57 -67.22 6.40
CA ALA A 53 -11.31 -66.91 7.08
C ALA A 53 -10.51 -65.79 6.39
N ALA A 54 -11.13 -65.02 5.49
CA ALA A 54 -10.52 -63.84 4.90
C ALA A 54 -10.54 -62.67 5.90
N VAL A 55 -9.34 -62.23 6.28
CA VAL A 55 -9.03 -61.07 7.13
C VAL A 55 -9.45 -61.28 8.58
N ILE A 56 -8.45 -61.40 9.46
CA ILE A 56 -8.61 -61.26 10.91
C ILE A 56 -9.04 -59.81 11.13
N SER A 57 -10.34 -59.55 11.04
CA SER A 57 -11.08 -58.36 11.43
C SER A 57 -10.26 -57.06 11.48
N VAL A 58 -10.36 -56.23 10.44
CA VAL A 58 -10.34 -54.79 10.69
C VAL A 58 -11.75 -54.47 11.17
N ASN A 59 -11.88 -54.07 12.43
CA ASN A 59 -13.15 -53.68 13.04
C ASN A 59 -14.32 -54.69 12.92
N THR A 60 -14.07 -55.97 13.22
CA THR A 60 -15.07 -57.06 13.31
C THR A 60 -15.70 -57.59 12.00
N GLN A 61 -15.29 -57.15 10.82
CA GLN A 61 -15.80 -57.68 9.53
C GLN A 61 -14.86 -58.76 8.93
N THR A 62 -15.42 -59.87 8.42
CA THR A 62 -14.70 -60.95 7.68
C THR A 62 -15.11 -60.95 6.19
N GLY A 63 -14.14 -61.04 5.27
CA GLY A 63 -14.37 -61.06 3.82
C GLY A 63 -13.47 -60.12 3.01
N ALA A 64 -13.84 -59.85 1.75
CA ALA A 64 -13.20 -58.82 0.92
C ALA A 64 -13.61 -57.43 1.46
N VAL A 65 -12.81 -56.89 2.37
CA VAL A 65 -13.08 -55.60 3.03
C VAL A 65 -12.76 -54.47 2.05
N ILE A 66 -13.79 -53.79 1.56
CA ILE A 66 -13.65 -52.48 0.94
C ILE A 66 -13.68 -51.48 2.07
N LEU A 67 -12.53 -50.88 2.39
CA LEU A 67 -12.46 -49.83 3.40
C LEU A 67 -13.28 -48.63 2.93
N ASP A 68 -14.38 -48.33 3.60
CA ASP A 68 -15.15 -47.11 3.37
C ASP A 68 -14.95 -46.08 4.50
N LEU A 69 -15.46 -44.87 4.34
CA LEU A 69 -15.34 -43.84 5.38
C LEU A 69 -16.04 -44.22 6.71
N GLY A 70 -16.95 -45.20 6.69
CA GLY A 70 -17.62 -45.75 7.86
C GLY A 70 -16.75 -46.72 8.67
N ASP A 71 -15.64 -47.20 8.12
CA ASP A 71 -14.65 -48.01 8.84
C ASP A 71 -13.68 -47.17 9.71
N ILE A 72 -13.78 -45.84 9.62
CA ILE A 72 -13.12 -44.92 10.55
C ILE A 72 -14.05 -44.73 11.77
N ASP A 73 -13.78 -45.48 12.84
CA ASP A 73 -14.63 -45.59 14.05
C ASP A 73 -14.91 -44.28 14.80
N ASP A 74 -14.15 -43.22 14.54
CA ASP A 74 -14.26 -41.92 15.22
C ASP A 74 -14.86 -40.81 14.34
N VAL A 75 -15.51 -41.16 13.22
CA VAL A 75 -16.27 -40.21 12.39
C VAL A 75 -17.71 -40.08 12.89
N SER A 76 -18.10 -38.91 13.38
CA SER A 76 -19.44 -38.72 13.98
C SER A 76 -20.60 -38.47 12.99
N VAL A 77 -20.35 -38.54 11.68
CA VAL A 77 -21.37 -38.37 10.62
C VAL A 77 -21.17 -39.43 9.53
N PRO A 78 -21.97 -40.50 9.48
CA PRO A 78 -21.72 -41.66 8.61
C PRO A 78 -22.01 -41.42 7.11
N THR A 79 -22.58 -40.28 6.71
CA THR A 79 -22.85 -39.94 5.30
C THR A 79 -22.45 -38.48 4.99
N PRO A 80 -21.16 -38.21 4.66
CA PRO A 80 -20.73 -36.87 4.28
C PRO A 80 -21.37 -36.42 2.96
N ASN A 81 -21.58 -35.12 2.81
CA ASN A 81 -21.95 -34.50 1.53
C ASN A 81 -20.72 -34.35 0.63
N ASP A 82 -20.95 -34.20 -0.68
CA ASP A 82 -19.88 -33.92 -1.63
C ASP A 82 -19.14 -32.61 -1.26
N SER A 83 -17.80 -32.62 -1.37
CA SER A 83 -16.89 -31.54 -0.97
C SER A 83 -16.76 -31.22 0.53
N GLU A 84 -17.27 -32.08 1.42
CA GLU A 84 -16.91 -32.03 2.84
C GLU A 84 -15.50 -32.60 3.08
N VAL A 85 -14.81 -32.08 4.10
CA VAL A 85 -13.51 -32.57 4.58
C VAL A 85 -13.64 -33.09 6.01
N LEU A 86 -12.77 -34.02 6.38
CA LEU A 86 -12.63 -34.43 7.77
C LEU A 86 -11.92 -33.35 8.58
N THR A 87 -12.60 -32.82 9.60
CA THR A 87 -12.05 -31.85 10.55
C THR A 87 -11.99 -32.50 11.94
N PHE A 88 -10.80 -32.51 12.54
CA PHE A 88 -10.64 -33.05 13.89
C PHE A 88 -11.05 -31.99 14.92
N GLN A 89 -12.11 -32.27 15.68
CA GLN A 89 -12.62 -31.36 16.70
C GLN A 89 -13.18 -32.14 17.88
N SER A 90 -12.91 -31.67 19.10
CA SER A 90 -13.43 -32.28 20.33
C SER A 90 -13.11 -33.78 20.49
N GLY A 91 -11.96 -34.23 19.94
CA GLY A 91 -11.48 -35.61 20.07
C GLY A 91 -12.07 -36.62 19.09
N VAL A 92 -12.82 -36.16 18.08
CA VAL A 92 -13.43 -37.00 17.03
C VAL A 92 -13.22 -36.35 15.66
N TRP A 93 -13.29 -37.13 14.58
CA TRP A 93 -13.35 -36.60 13.22
C TRP A 93 -14.79 -36.26 12.85
N LEU A 94 -15.00 -35.05 12.34
CA LEU A 94 -16.30 -34.57 11.87
C LEU A 94 -16.21 -34.36 10.36
N ALA A 95 -17.18 -34.86 9.60
CA ALA A 95 -17.40 -34.35 8.24
C ALA A 95 -17.88 -32.89 8.37
N GLN A 96 -17.16 -31.96 7.75
CA GLN A 96 -17.45 -30.54 7.77
C GLN A 96 -17.24 -29.96 6.37
N VAL A 97 -17.95 -28.89 6.03
CA VAL A 97 -17.68 -28.14 4.79
C VAL A 97 -16.20 -27.73 4.76
N ALA A 98 -15.51 -27.90 3.62
CA ALA A 98 -14.09 -27.57 3.53
C ALA A 98 -13.81 -26.11 3.96
N PRO A 99 -12.77 -25.86 4.77
CA PRO A 99 -12.34 -24.49 5.08
C PRO A 99 -12.11 -23.72 3.77
N GLY A 100 -12.86 -22.64 3.58
CA GLY A 100 -12.83 -21.82 2.35
C GLY A 100 -13.77 -22.24 1.22
N ALA A 101 -14.52 -23.35 1.33
CA ALA A 101 -15.52 -23.74 0.32
C ALA A 101 -16.74 -22.81 0.22
N SER A 102 -16.90 -21.87 1.16
CA SER A 102 -17.91 -20.80 1.11
C SER A 102 -17.33 -19.40 0.85
N GLY A 103 -16.08 -19.32 0.41
CA GLY A 103 -15.35 -18.06 0.21
C GLY A 103 -14.22 -17.90 1.21
N GLY A 104 -13.17 -17.17 0.80
CA GLY A 104 -11.99 -16.91 1.64
C GLY A 104 -12.33 -16.20 2.95
N GLU A 105 -11.30 -15.85 3.73
CA GLU A 105 -11.48 -15.17 5.02
C GLU A 105 -12.45 -13.98 4.89
N ALA A 106 -13.42 -13.91 5.80
CA ALA A 106 -14.35 -12.80 5.85
C ALA A 106 -13.56 -11.51 6.11
N ASN A 107 -13.43 -10.68 5.08
CA ASN A 107 -12.69 -9.43 5.17
C ASN A 107 -13.59 -8.31 5.67
N THR A 108 -13.16 -7.60 6.70
CA THR A 108 -13.80 -6.36 7.15
C THR A 108 -13.00 -5.16 6.65
N ALA A 109 -13.69 -4.17 6.09
CA ALA A 109 -13.14 -2.84 5.86
C ALA A 109 -14.03 -1.84 6.61
N SER A 110 -13.41 -0.85 7.25
CA SER A 110 -14.13 0.11 8.07
C SER A 110 -13.51 1.48 7.91
N ASN A 111 -14.34 2.49 7.70
CA ASN A 111 -13.93 3.88 7.88
C ASN A 111 -13.96 4.19 9.38
N VAL A 112 -12.90 4.80 9.89
CA VAL A 112 -12.78 5.15 11.31
C VAL A 112 -12.77 6.67 11.42
N GLY A 113 -13.61 7.23 12.29
CA GLY A 113 -13.79 8.68 12.44
C GLY A 113 -15.12 9.18 11.83
N GLY A 114 -15.29 10.50 11.73
CA GLY A 114 -16.54 11.14 11.25
C GLY A 114 -16.38 11.98 9.97
N GLY A 115 -15.29 11.80 9.24
CA GLY A 115 -15.01 12.52 7.99
C GLY A 115 -15.64 11.88 6.77
N ILE A 116 -15.25 12.36 5.58
CA ILE A 116 -15.61 11.71 4.32
C ILE A 116 -14.88 10.38 4.20
N GLU A 117 -15.62 9.36 3.79
CA GLU A 117 -15.18 7.98 3.83
C GLU A 117 -14.50 7.52 2.53
N ALA A 118 -13.43 6.74 2.64
CA ALA A 118 -12.70 6.21 1.48
C ALA A 118 -13.23 4.84 1.04
N PHE A 119 -13.53 3.95 2.00
CA PHE A 119 -14.13 2.65 1.70
C PHE A 119 -15.58 2.84 1.23
N LYS A 120 -15.92 2.20 0.11
CA LYS A 120 -17.26 2.26 -0.48
C LYS A 120 -18.05 1.00 -0.14
N GLN A 121 -17.56 -0.18 -0.55
CA GLN A 121 -18.26 -1.44 -0.37
C GLN A 121 -17.33 -2.65 -0.57
N LYS A 122 -17.82 -3.83 -0.19
CA LYS A 122 -17.26 -5.11 -0.60
C LYS A 122 -18.25 -5.80 -1.55
N THR A 123 -17.81 -6.22 -2.72
CA THR A 123 -18.62 -7.02 -3.66
C THR A 123 -17.89 -8.34 -3.95
N GLY A 124 -18.41 -9.44 -3.41
CA GLY A 124 -17.71 -10.73 -3.45
C GLY A 124 -16.30 -10.62 -2.86
N VAL A 125 -15.27 -10.85 -3.68
CA VAL A 125 -13.87 -10.74 -3.28
C VAL A 125 -13.29 -9.33 -3.40
N ASP A 126 -13.98 -8.40 -4.06
CA ASP A 126 -13.49 -7.05 -4.34
C ASP A 126 -13.77 -6.07 -3.19
N LEU A 127 -12.76 -5.27 -2.83
CA LEU A 127 -12.86 -4.17 -1.86
C LEU A 127 -12.79 -2.86 -2.64
N GLU A 128 -13.96 -2.26 -2.84
CA GLU A 128 -14.07 -1.04 -3.63
C GLU A 128 -13.80 0.18 -2.73
N PHE A 129 -12.83 1.01 -3.14
CA PHE A 129 -12.56 2.33 -2.59
C PHE A 129 -13.01 3.42 -3.56
N ARG A 130 -13.36 4.59 -3.01
CA ARG A 130 -13.56 5.79 -3.83
C ARG A 130 -12.22 6.23 -4.42
N THR A 131 -12.23 6.68 -5.66
CA THR A 131 -11.05 7.31 -6.27
C THR A 131 -10.81 8.69 -5.68
N LEU A 132 -9.55 9.09 -5.61
CA LEU A 132 -9.17 10.46 -5.26
C LEU A 132 -9.11 11.29 -6.54
N ILE A 133 -9.79 12.43 -6.53
CA ILE A 133 -9.88 13.34 -7.67
C ILE A 133 -9.46 14.73 -7.21
N ALA A 134 -8.62 15.40 -7.99
CA ALA A 134 -8.34 16.82 -7.82
C ALA A 134 -9.60 17.64 -8.12
N GLY A 135 -10.22 18.21 -7.08
CA GLY A 135 -11.40 19.07 -7.23
C GLY A 135 -11.08 20.45 -7.81
N SER A 136 -9.81 20.85 -7.83
CA SER A 136 -9.30 22.12 -8.36
C SER A 136 -7.89 21.92 -8.92
N PRO A 137 -7.37 22.85 -9.76
CA PRO A 137 -5.99 22.79 -10.26
C PRO A 137 -4.93 22.99 -9.16
N ASN A 138 -5.32 23.49 -7.99
CA ASN A 138 -4.39 23.74 -6.88
C ASN A 138 -4.07 22.47 -6.09
N ILE A 139 -4.75 21.36 -6.35
CA ILE A 139 -4.46 20.06 -5.75
C ILE A 139 -4.04 19.13 -6.88
N THR A 140 -2.88 18.50 -6.75
CA THR A 140 -2.47 17.42 -7.64
C THR A 140 -2.59 16.09 -6.93
N VAL A 141 -3.12 15.09 -7.64
CA VAL A 141 -3.28 13.72 -7.16
C VAL A 141 -2.52 12.83 -8.13
N VAL A 142 -1.39 12.29 -7.70
CA VAL A 142 -0.51 11.46 -8.53
C VAL A 142 -0.42 10.07 -7.92
N GLN A 143 -0.85 9.06 -8.68
CA GLN A 143 -0.62 7.66 -8.31
C GLN A 143 0.77 7.24 -8.76
N ASN A 144 1.57 6.75 -7.82
CA ASN A 144 2.87 6.15 -8.06
C ASN A 144 2.79 4.64 -7.81
N ALA A 145 3.93 3.95 -7.86
CA ALA A 145 3.98 2.50 -7.69
C ALA A 145 3.50 2.03 -6.30
N ASN A 146 3.82 2.77 -5.24
CA ASN A 146 3.56 2.37 -3.85
C ASN A 146 2.80 3.41 -3.02
N ASP A 147 2.51 4.58 -3.59
CA ASP A 147 1.86 5.69 -2.89
C ASP A 147 0.95 6.50 -3.81
N ILE A 148 0.13 7.33 -3.17
CA ILE A 148 -0.59 8.42 -3.83
C ILE A 148 -0.03 9.71 -3.25
N THR A 149 0.59 10.53 -4.08
CA THR A 149 1.03 11.86 -3.69
C THR A 149 -0.15 12.82 -3.81
N LEU A 150 -0.46 13.50 -2.72
CA LEU A 150 -1.39 14.61 -2.65
C LEU A 150 -0.56 15.86 -2.38
N ASP A 151 -0.48 16.75 -3.35
CA ASP A 151 0.24 18.01 -3.18
C ASP A 151 -0.70 19.19 -3.43
N VAL A 152 -0.49 20.26 -2.67
CA VAL A 152 -1.15 21.54 -2.87
C VAL A 152 -0.16 22.44 -3.59
N VAL A 153 -0.40 22.64 -4.89
CA VAL A 153 0.27 23.70 -5.64
C VAL A 153 -0.43 25.00 -5.27
N GLY A 154 -0.11 25.51 -4.08
CA GLY A 154 -0.49 26.87 -3.71
C GLY A 154 0.33 27.83 -4.54
N ALA A 155 -0.33 28.70 -5.31
CA ALA A 155 0.33 29.89 -5.83
C ALA A 155 0.57 30.83 -4.65
N ALA A 156 1.67 30.61 -3.92
CA ALA A 156 2.12 31.60 -2.96
C ALA A 156 2.45 32.88 -3.76
N ALA A 157 1.99 34.03 -3.26
CA ALA A 157 2.45 35.32 -3.76
C ALA A 157 3.98 35.27 -3.83
N THR A 158 4.52 35.41 -5.03
CA THR A 158 5.96 35.23 -5.24
C THR A 158 6.65 36.54 -4.88
N GLU A 159 7.63 36.44 -3.99
CA GLU A 159 8.50 37.56 -3.65
C GLU A 159 9.74 37.54 -4.51
N GLU A 160 9.94 38.61 -5.27
CA GLU A 160 11.20 38.86 -5.95
C GLU A 160 11.90 40.04 -5.30
N ARG A 161 13.20 39.93 -5.05
CA ARG A 161 13.99 41.00 -4.45
C ARG A 161 15.43 40.99 -4.93
N PHE A 162 16.05 42.16 -4.79
CA PHE A 162 17.48 42.32 -4.98
C PHE A 162 18.01 43.45 -4.10
N ARG A 163 19.33 43.47 -3.91
CA ARG A 163 20.05 44.51 -3.20
C ARG A 163 20.76 45.46 -4.17
N LEU A 164 20.68 46.74 -3.89
CA LEU A 164 21.41 47.84 -4.52
C LEU A 164 22.52 48.31 -3.59
N ASN A 165 23.69 48.58 -4.14
CA ASN A 165 24.81 49.15 -3.40
C ASN A 165 25.15 50.53 -3.94
N TYR A 166 25.31 51.50 -3.03
CA TYR A 166 25.74 52.86 -3.33
C TYR A 166 27.21 53.06 -2.97
N ALA A 167 27.95 53.68 -3.87
CA ALA A 167 29.33 54.07 -3.62
C ALA A 167 29.41 55.27 -2.63
N THR A 168 30.62 55.58 -2.16
CA THR A 168 30.86 56.69 -1.21
C THR A 168 30.49 58.08 -1.77
N ASN A 169 30.37 58.20 -3.09
CA ASN A 169 29.91 59.41 -3.77
C ASN A 169 28.38 59.46 -3.98
N GLY A 170 27.64 58.42 -3.55
CA GLY A 170 26.18 58.34 -3.64
C GLY A 170 25.65 57.78 -4.96
N ASN A 171 26.55 57.49 -5.90
CA ASN A 171 26.15 56.84 -7.14
C ASN A 171 25.82 55.38 -6.89
N LEU A 172 24.88 54.85 -7.66
CA LEU A 172 24.68 53.41 -7.76
C LEU A 172 25.95 52.74 -8.28
N SER A 173 26.39 51.68 -7.59
CA SER A 173 27.65 51.00 -7.86
C SER A 173 27.46 49.58 -8.39
N SER A 174 26.54 48.82 -7.78
CA SER A 174 26.31 47.43 -8.14
C SER A 174 24.96 46.94 -7.63
N THR A 175 24.55 45.78 -8.14
CA THR A 175 23.43 44.99 -7.65
C THR A 175 23.90 43.59 -7.30
N ASP A 176 23.29 42.98 -6.30
CA ASP A 176 23.54 41.60 -5.89
C ASP A 176 22.31 41.01 -5.16
N ASN A 177 22.40 39.76 -4.72
CA ASN A 177 21.32 39.05 -4.01
C ASN A 177 19.98 39.02 -4.78
N LEU A 178 20.04 38.83 -6.10
CA LEU A 178 18.86 38.64 -6.93
C LEU A 178 18.19 37.30 -6.60
N THR A 179 16.90 37.32 -6.34
CA THR A 179 16.07 36.11 -6.31
C THR A 179 15.92 35.51 -7.71
N THR A 180 15.47 34.24 -7.77
CA THR A 180 15.44 33.45 -9.00
C THR A 180 14.48 33.99 -10.07
N GLY A 181 13.48 34.79 -9.70
CA GLY A 181 12.57 35.46 -10.64
C GLY A 181 13.15 36.71 -11.28
N ILE A 182 14.38 37.14 -10.93
CA ILE A 182 15.09 38.28 -11.54
C ILE A 182 16.29 37.76 -12.34
N SER A 183 16.28 37.92 -13.67
CA SER A 183 17.39 37.52 -14.54
C SER A 183 18.58 38.48 -14.46
N SER A 184 18.29 39.78 -14.34
CA SER A 184 19.32 40.82 -14.23
C SER A 184 18.73 42.13 -13.71
N VAL A 185 19.60 42.95 -13.12
CA VAL A 185 19.31 44.36 -12.86
C VAL A 185 20.43 45.20 -13.46
N ASN A 186 20.11 45.97 -14.50
CA ASN A 186 21.06 46.80 -15.22
C ASN A 186 20.98 48.24 -14.73
N ILE A 187 22.08 48.78 -14.20
CA ILE A 187 22.19 50.19 -13.83
C ILE A 187 22.42 51.00 -15.12
N LEU A 188 21.40 51.74 -15.57
CA LEU A 188 21.49 52.57 -16.78
C LEU A 188 22.18 53.90 -16.50
N SER A 189 21.94 54.48 -15.32
CA SER A 189 22.51 55.77 -14.92
C SER A 189 22.96 55.73 -13.46
N PRO A 190 24.28 55.58 -13.19
CA PRO A 190 24.79 55.54 -11.82
C PRO A 190 24.45 56.77 -10.97
N THR A 191 24.49 57.96 -11.58
CA THR A 191 24.15 59.23 -10.90
C THR A 191 22.65 59.52 -10.97
N GLY A 192 22.01 59.19 -12.08
CA GLY A 192 20.59 59.46 -12.29
C GLY A 192 19.68 58.50 -11.52
N GLY A 193 20.15 57.29 -11.23
CA GLY A 193 19.43 56.28 -10.44
C GLY A 193 18.64 55.26 -11.25
N ASP A 194 18.54 55.41 -12.57
CA ASP A 194 17.68 54.53 -13.37
C ASP A 194 18.27 53.12 -13.48
N CYS A 195 17.47 52.12 -13.11
CA CYS A 195 17.77 50.70 -13.23
C CYS A 195 16.68 49.98 -14.02
N GLU A 196 17.08 49.08 -14.89
CA GLU A 196 16.22 48.12 -15.57
C GLU A 196 16.26 46.78 -14.85
N ILE A 197 15.11 46.30 -14.42
CA ILE A 197 14.90 45.01 -13.77
C ILE A 197 14.29 44.07 -14.79
N ASN A 198 15.00 42.99 -15.11
CA ASN A 198 14.53 41.95 -16.01
C ASN A 198 14.09 40.73 -15.19
N PHE A 199 12.84 40.32 -15.35
CA PHE A 199 12.27 39.16 -14.67
C PHE A 199 12.33 37.88 -15.53
N THR A 200 12.39 36.69 -14.92
CA THR A 200 12.56 35.41 -15.64
C THR A 200 11.27 34.69 -16.02
N SER A 201 10.10 34.99 -15.42
CA SER A 201 8.75 34.58 -15.90
C SER A 201 7.65 35.06 -14.95
N HIS A 202 6.97 36.17 -15.27
CA HIS A 202 5.72 36.57 -14.59
C HIS A 202 4.65 36.94 -15.63
N ALA A 203 3.38 36.65 -15.31
CA ALA A 203 2.28 36.99 -16.21
C ALA A 203 1.85 38.46 -16.10
N PHE A 204 1.97 39.04 -14.90
CA PHE A 204 1.50 40.38 -14.60
C PHE A 204 2.62 41.22 -13.94
N PRO A 205 2.54 42.56 -14.02
CA PRO A 205 3.41 43.42 -13.22
C PRO A 205 3.19 43.18 -11.72
N PRO A 206 4.16 43.51 -10.87
CA PRO A 206 4.04 43.28 -9.43
C PRO A 206 2.85 44.07 -8.83
N SER A 207 2.11 43.42 -7.94
CA SER A 207 0.97 44.00 -7.21
C SER A 207 1.41 45.01 -6.15
N SER A 208 2.66 44.91 -5.68
CA SER A 208 3.27 45.88 -4.77
C SER A 208 4.78 45.96 -4.99
N ILE A 209 5.33 47.16 -4.79
CA ILE A 209 6.78 47.41 -4.82
C ILE A 209 7.16 48.22 -3.59
N ILE A 210 8.00 47.63 -2.74
CA ILE A 210 8.49 48.24 -1.51
C ILE A 210 10.00 48.32 -1.58
N VAL A 211 10.52 49.49 -1.24
CA VAL A 211 11.96 49.77 -1.18
C VAL A 211 12.34 50.03 0.27
N TYR A 212 13.42 49.41 0.71
CA TYR A 212 14.01 49.58 2.03
C TYR A 212 15.39 50.20 1.86
N GLY A 213 15.53 51.51 2.05
CA GLY A 213 16.81 52.22 1.95
C GLY A 213 17.53 52.25 3.29
N TYR A 214 18.77 51.77 3.35
CA TYR A 214 19.56 51.76 4.59
C TYR A 214 20.05 53.17 4.94
N ALA A 215 19.68 53.67 6.11
CA ALA A 215 20.17 54.91 6.68
C ALA A 215 21.36 54.63 7.60
N PHE A 216 22.57 54.71 7.05
CA PHE A 216 23.81 54.24 7.69
C PHE A 216 24.00 54.80 9.11
N THR A 217 23.84 56.11 9.29
CA THR A 217 24.08 56.77 10.59
C THR A 217 23.03 56.40 11.64
N ALA A 218 21.78 56.20 11.23
CA ALA A 218 20.68 55.82 12.11
C ALA A 218 20.59 54.31 12.35
N ASN A 219 21.29 53.50 11.53
CA ASN A 219 21.26 52.04 11.55
C ASN A 219 19.83 51.48 11.42
N GLU A 220 19.08 52.00 10.44
CA GLU A 220 17.70 51.60 10.16
C GLU A 220 17.44 51.53 8.66
N TYR A 221 16.34 50.86 8.27
CA TYR A 221 15.84 50.87 6.90
C TYR A 221 14.63 51.80 6.78
N ASN A 222 14.76 52.83 5.96
CA ASN A 222 13.64 53.67 5.56
C ASN A 222 12.74 52.90 4.59
N ILE A 223 11.45 52.80 4.93
CA ILE A 223 10.46 52.14 4.09
C ILE A 223 9.89 53.15 3.10
N LYS A 224 9.97 52.84 1.80
CA LYS A 224 9.42 53.64 0.71
C LYS A 224 8.57 52.76 -0.18
N VAL A 225 7.33 53.17 -0.42
CA VAL A 225 6.51 52.61 -1.50
C VAL A 225 6.78 53.43 -2.76
N VAL A 226 6.89 52.77 -3.91
CA VAL A 226 7.07 53.45 -5.20
C VAL A 226 5.91 54.44 -5.42
N ASN A 227 6.24 55.72 -5.57
CA ASN A 227 5.28 56.82 -5.62
C ASN A 227 5.80 57.95 -6.53
N ALA A 228 5.02 59.04 -6.66
CA ALA A 228 5.31 60.18 -7.54
C ALA A 228 6.74 60.80 -7.43
N ASN A 229 7.47 60.57 -6.34
CA ASN A 229 8.83 61.09 -6.15
C ASN A 229 9.93 60.30 -6.89
N PHE A 230 9.68 59.07 -7.34
CA PHE A 230 10.67 58.30 -8.12
C PHE A 230 10.63 58.76 -9.58
N SER A 231 11.59 59.51 -10.12
CA SER A 231 11.45 60.12 -11.46
C SER A 231 11.05 59.15 -12.58
N THR A 232 11.55 57.92 -12.54
CA THR A 232 11.22 56.82 -13.47
C THR A 232 10.50 55.70 -12.71
N ARG A 233 9.34 55.28 -13.23
CA ARG A 233 8.47 54.22 -12.67
C ARG A 233 7.63 53.58 -13.77
N THR A 234 8.28 52.81 -14.63
CA THR A 234 7.63 52.30 -15.84
C THR A 234 7.78 50.79 -15.91
N VAL A 235 6.76 50.15 -16.45
CA VAL A 235 6.83 48.76 -16.92
C VAL A 235 6.70 48.80 -18.43
N ASP A 236 7.46 47.97 -19.14
CA ASP A 236 7.28 47.84 -20.58
C ASP A 236 5.85 47.32 -20.88
N GLY A 237 5.19 47.89 -21.89
CA GLY A 237 3.87 47.46 -22.33
C GLY A 237 3.89 46.12 -23.08
N GLY A 238 5.04 45.74 -23.64
CA GLY A 238 5.17 44.60 -24.54
C GLY A 238 4.31 44.72 -25.80
N GLY A 239 4.34 43.69 -26.64
CA GLY A 239 3.54 43.65 -27.87
C GLY A 239 3.79 44.86 -28.77
N THR A 240 2.71 45.50 -29.23
CA THR A 240 2.76 46.73 -30.04
C THR A 240 1.91 47.84 -29.43
N SER A 241 2.17 49.10 -29.80
CA SER A 241 1.37 50.23 -29.33
C SER A 241 -0.11 50.06 -29.68
N GLY A 242 -0.98 50.14 -28.68
CA GLY A 242 -2.41 49.88 -28.81
C GLY A 242 -2.81 48.40 -28.67
N SER A 243 -1.85 47.49 -28.50
CA SER A 243 -2.07 46.06 -28.26
C SER A 243 -0.99 45.52 -27.32
N SER A 244 -0.96 46.06 -26.10
CA SER A 244 -0.01 45.69 -25.04
C SER A 244 -0.27 44.27 -24.53
N THR A 245 0.78 43.59 -24.06
CA THR A 245 0.73 42.23 -23.53
C THR A 245 1.14 42.12 -22.06
N ALA A 246 1.63 43.20 -21.45
CA ALA A 246 2.21 43.22 -20.10
C ALA A 246 1.31 42.67 -18.97
N PHE A 247 -0.02 42.63 -19.16
CA PHE A 247 -1.00 42.06 -18.23
C PHE A 247 -1.54 40.72 -18.74
N GLY A 248 -0.68 39.72 -18.77
CA GLY A 248 -0.92 38.38 -19.30
C GLY A 248 0.39 37.72 -19.77
N SER A 249 1.37 38.53 -20.15
CA SER A 249 2.77 38.17 -20.36
C SER A 249 3.62 39.39 -20.02
N LEU A 250 4.16 39.46 -18.80
CA LEU A 250 4.94 40.63 -18.34
C LEU A 250 6.11 40.87 -19.31
N ALA A 251 6.10 42.05 -19.93
CA ALA A 251 7.24 42.51 -20.69
C ALA A 251 8.34 43.00 -19.75
N THR A 252 9.57 42.70 -20.11
CA THR A 252 10.77 43.15 -19.39
C THR A 252 11.58 44.05 -20.32
N PRO A 253 12.23 45.09 -19.79
CA PRO A 253 12.42 45.39 -18.36
C PRO A 253 11.30 46.22 -17.70
N MET A 254 11.27 46.19 -16.37
CA MET A 254 10.70 47.28 -15.57
C MET A 254 11.80 48.30 -15.25
N THR A 255 11.52 49.60 -15.36
CA THR A 255 12.50 50.65 -15.05
C THR A 255 12.08 51.46 -13.83
N LEU A 256 12.97 51.55 -12.84
CA LEU A 256 12.78 52.32 -11.61
C LEU A 256 13.94 53.29 -11.39
N ASN A 257 13.62 54.46 -10.85
CA ASN A 257 14.62 55.41 -10.36
C ASN A 257 15.00 55.14 -8.91
N LEU A 258 16.22 54.70 -8.67
CA LEU A 258 16.69 54.13 -7.39
C LEU A 258 17.89 54.91 -6.85
N THR A 259 17.88 56.25 -6.93
CA THR A 259 18.84 57.08 -6.20
C THR A 259 18.67 56.92 -4.69
N GLU A 260 19.67 57.29 -3.89
CA GLU A 260 19.55 57.32 -2.42
C GLU A 260 18.35 58.17 -1.96
N ALA A 261 18.07 59.27 -2.66
CA ALA A 261 16.94 60.13 -2.33
C ALA A 261 15.59 59.44 -2.52
N THR A 262 15.44 58.64 -3.59
CA THR A 262 14.18 57.94 -3.88
C THR A 262 14.03 56.68 -3.04
N THR A 263 15.11 55.93 -2.81
CA THR A 263 15.09 54.74 -1.96
C THR A 263 15.05 55.06 -0.47
N GLY A 264 15.44 56.29 -0.08
CA GLY A 264 15.59 56.70 1.31
C GLY A 264 16.87 56.18 1.95
N ALA A 265 17.80 55.62 1.18
CA ALA A 265 19.12 55.27 1.67
C ALA A 265 19.92 56.54 1.99
N SER A 266 20.81 56.46 2.98
CA SER A 266 21.73 57.55 3.27
C SER A 266 23.04 57.00 3.84
N ARG A 267 24.13 57.73 3.61
CA ARG A 267 25.48 57.36 4.01
C ARG A 267 26.08 58.39 4.96
N GLY A 268 27.04 57.94 5.76
CA GLY A 268 27.97 58.84 6.45
C GLY A 268 29.06 59.32 5.50
N PHE A 269 29.88 60.28 5.96
CA PHE A 269 31.02 60.74 5.18
C PHE A 269 32.02 59.60 4.96
N GLY A 270 32.35 59.32 3.69
CA GLY A 270 33.31 58.27 3.32
C GLY A 270 32.80 56.84 3.46
N THR A 271 31.51 56.62 3.74
CA THR A 271 30.91 55.28 3.85
C THR A 271 30.07 54.95 2.62
N VAL A 272 29.82 53.66 2.41
CA VAL A 272 28.81 53.17 1.45
C VAL A 272 27.47 52.99 2.15
N THR A 273 26.41 52.80 1.38
CA THR A 273 25.10 52.36 1.89
C THR A 273 24.42 51.43 0.89
N GLU A 274 23.25 50.90 1.23
CA GLU A 274 22.50 49.94 0.41
C GLU A 274 20.99 50.23 0.41
N ALA A 275 20.27 49.60 -0.52
CA ALA A 275 18.82 49.52 -0.49
C ALA A 275 18.36 48.13 -0.96
N TRP A 276 17.24 47.66 -0.43
CA TRP A 276 16.56 46.47 -0.93
C TRP A 276 15.31 46.88 -1.68
N VAL A 277 15.07 46.27 -2.85
CA VAL A 277 13.84 46.44 -3.61
C VAL A 277 13.12 45.11 -3.62
N MET A 278 11.87 45.12 -3.17
CA MET A 278 10.99 43.96 -3.08
C MET A 278 9.78 44.16 -3.97
N PHE A 279 9.43 43.10 -4.69
CA PHE A 279 8.28 43.00 -5.57
C PHE A 279 7.40 41.85 -5.08
N MET A 280 6.13 42.14 -4.88
CA MET A 280 5.11 41.10 -4.65
C MET A 280 4.41 40.85 -5.98
N PHE A 281 4.39 39.60 -6.44
CA PHE A 281 3.58 39.18 -7.57
C PHE A 281 2.31 38.49 -7.07
N GLY A 282 1.17 38.93 -7.61
CA GLY A 282 -0.06 38.15 -7.52
C GLY A 282 0.02 36.96 -8.48
N ASP A 283 -0.77 35.95 -8.15
CA ASP A 283 -1.11 34.83 -9.01
C ASP A 283 -1.96 35.23 -10.23
#